data_AF-A0A5M8NXL9-F1
#
_entry.id   AF-A0A5M8NXL9-F1
#
_cell.length_a   1.000
_cell.length_b   1.000
_cell.length_c   1.000
_cell.angle_alpha   90.00
_cell.angle_beta   90.00
_cell.angle_gamma   90.00
#
_symmetry.space_group_name_H-M   'P 1'
#
loop_
_entity.id
_entity.type
_entity.pdbx_description
1 polymer ?
#
loop_
_entity_poly.entity_id
_entity_poly.type
_entity_poly.pdbx_seq_one_letter_code
_entity_poly.pdbx_strand_id
1 'polypeptide(L)'
;MGRTKRKYNHELILFQKTLKKPLANVASVMPVGFSDLMFYSEFKSLYSYIWEDICAKSKEYNRMDEGLVRKGFPKRYYFPSPNNYLKKISAPQINKTRKLHLSPSFVIDEEKRKIIRENLQKDCIQKVATRNNKLQENLTYIQFTTPEYSDYYIDAYFKSKKSNPIDVDTRYAVLMEASKYKSPATIKFLHRVNASERNFNLRNFAFLTLQNFGIKEVRLRKNRKGKKRPGDTVAPLKIETPDDLLDFIYNSQLEQTKMYDLFLSHSSLDSALLLEMKAVLNSDDINVYVDWVSDRNSLKRELTNVNTAKVIIERLNSSKALLYIHTSASLYSKWTPWELGYFHALKNKICVYYPEMIEEIPPYLEIYPTVSLMEGRFFVKDDSGKEVNLKEWIG
;
A
#
# COMPACT_ATOMS: atom_id res chain seq x y z
N MET A 1 14.63 -34.13 -9.26
CA MET A 1 14.40 -32.73 -8.81
C MET A 1 12.99 -32.56 -8.25
N GLY A 2 12.84 -32.11 -7.00
CA GLY A 2 11.53 -31.95 -6.34
C GLY A 2 10.63 -30.88 -6.97
N ARG A 3 9.31 -31.01 -6.78
CA ARG A 3 8.26 -30.15 -7.39
C ARG A 3 8.51 -28.64 -7.20
N THR A 4 8.96 -28.22 -6.01
CA THR A 4 9.23 -26.81 -5.70
C THR A 4 10.42 -26.26 -6.49
N LYS A 5 11.49 -27.05 -6.66
CA LYS A 5 12.66 -26.63 -7.44
C LYS A 5 12.35 -26.56 -8.94
N ARG A 6 11.51 -27.48 -9.46
CA ARG A 6 11.00 -27.38 -10.84
C ARG A 6 10.21 -26.09 -11.08
N LYS A 7 9.34 -25.73 -10.12
CA LYS A 7 8.58 -24.48 -10.19
C LYS A 7 9.50 -23.25 -10.21
N TYR A 8 10.49 -23.22 -9.32
CA TYR A 8 11.51 -22.17 -9.28
C TYR A 8 12.25 -22.03 -10.61
N ASN A 9 12.74 -23.15 -11.17
CA ASN A 9 13.45 -23.12 -12.45
C ASN A 9 12.55 -22.59 -13.58
N HIS A 10 11.28 -23.00 -13.61
CA HIS A 10 10.32 -22.47 -14.58
C HIS A 10 10.10 -20.97 -14.42
N GLU A 11 9.90 -20.48 -13.19
CA GLU A 11 9.80 -19.03 -12.89
C GLU A 11 11.06 -18.27 -13.33
N LEU A 12 12.25 -18.85 -13.14
CA LEU A 12 13.51 -18.26 -13.62
C LEU A 12 13.60 -18.21 -15.15
N ILE A 13 13.18 -19.28 -15.85
CA ILE A 13 13.18 -19.31 -17.31
C ILE A 13 12.28 -18.20 -17.86
N LEU A 14 11.09 -18.04 -17.30
CA LEU A 14 10.17 -16.97 -17.70
C LEU A 14 10.79 -15.59 -17.43
N PHE A 15 11.42 -15.40 -16.28
CA PHE A 15 12.10 -14.14 -15.97
C PHE A 15 13.29 -13.87 -16.90
N GLN A 16 14.09 -14.87 -17.25
CA GLN A 16 15.18 -14.70 -18.21
C GLN A 16 14.68 -14.30 -19.60
N LYS A 17 13.50 -14.78 -20.02
CA LYS A 17 12.89 -14.36 -21.29
C LYS A 17 12.60 -12.86 -21.32
N THR A 18 12.17 -12.25 -20.21
CA THR A 18 11.90 -10.81 -20.15
C THR A 18 13.17 -9.96 -20.27
N LEU A 19 14.34 -10.55 -20.00
CA LEU A 19 15.64 -9.85 -20.02
C LEU A 19 16.33 -9.88 -21.40
N LYS A 20 15.89 -10.74 -22.33
CA LYS A 20 16.53 -10.89 -23.64
C LYS A 20 16.58 -9.59 -24.44
N LYS A 21 15.44 -8.91 -24.61
CA LYS A 21 15.35 -7.64 -25.34
C LYS A 21 16.14 -6.51 -24.65
N PRO A 22 16.00 -6.28 -23.33
CA PRO A 22 16.84 -5.33 -22.61
C PRO A 22 18.34 -5.54 -22.80
N LEU A 23 18.83 -6.78 -22.66
CA LEU A 23 20.25 -7.10 -22.84
C LEU A 23 20.70 -6.83 -24.28
N ALA A 24 19.89 -7.16 -25.28
CA ALA A 24 20.20 -6.86 -26.68
C ALA A 24 20.26 -5.35 -26.97
N ASN A 25 19.32 -4.58 -26.41
CA ASN A 25 19.26 -3.13 -26.56
C ASN A 25 20.47 -2.44 -25.92
N VAL A 26 20.91 -2.87 -24.72
CA VAL A 26 22.15 -2.36 -24.12
C VAL A 26 23.34 -2.72 -25.01
N ALA A 27 23.39 -3.96 -25.50
CA ALA A 27 24.48 -4.40 -26.35
C ALA A 27 24.60 -3.62 -27.67
N SER A 28 23.49 -3.13 -28.23
CA SER A 28 23.51 -2.31 -29.46
C SER A 28 24.05 -0.89 -29.25
N VAL A 29 24.15 -0.41 -28.01
CA VAL A 29 24.66 0.94 -27.70
C VAL A 29 26.05 0.94 -27.09
N MET A 30 26.72 -0.22 -27.01
CA MET A 30 28.07 -0.30 -26.45
C MET A 30 29.13 0.15 -27.46
N PRO A 31 30.15 0.93 -27.06
CA PRO A 31 31.28 1.29 -27.93
C PRO A 31 32.20 0.09 -28.19
N VAL A 32 33.06 0.17 -29.22
CA VAL A 32 34.13 -0.83 -29.42
C VAL A 32 35.05 -0.85 -28.19
N GLY A 33 35.48 -2.04 -27.76
CA GLY A 33 36.38 -2.18 -26.60
C GLY A 33 35.70 -2.07 -25.22
N PHE A 34 34.36 -2.02 -25.15
CA PHE A 34 33.66 -1.91 -23.87
C PHE A 34 34.00 -3.03 -22.87
N SER A 35 34.15 -2.65 -21.60
CA SER A 35 34.37 -3.57 -20.49
C SER A 35 33.05 -4.18 -19.98
N ASP A 36 33.14 -5.31 -19.26
CA ASP A 36 31.97 -5.92 -18.60
C ASP A 36 31.31 -4.94 -17.62
N LEU A 37 32.12 -4.17 -16.88
CA LEU A 37 31.65 -3.17 -15.92
C LEU A 37 30.84 -2.08 -16.61
N MET A 38 31.30 -1.59 -17.77
CA MET A 38 30.59 -0.60 -18.57
C MET A 38 29.23 -1.14 -19.04
N PHE A 39 29.17 -2.39 -19.49
CA PHE A 39 27.90 -3.00 -19.86
C PHE A 39 26.92 -3.07 -18.68
N TYR A 40 27.41 -3.43 -17.48
CA TYR A 40 26.57 -3.54 -16.30
C TYR A 40 26.07 -2.18 -15.81
N SER A 41 26.91 -1.15 -15.83
CA SER A 41 26.48 0.22 -15.49
C SER A 41 25.44 0.72 -16.48
N GLU A 42 25.66 0.46 -17.77
CA GLU A 42 24.74 0.89 -18.83
C GLU A 42 23.39 0.19 -18.70
N PHE A 43 23.37 -1.11 -18.40
CA PHE A 43 22.13 -1.84 -18.12
C PHE A 43 21.37 -1.27 -16.92
N LYS A 44 22.08 -0.95 -15.82
CA LYS A 44 21.47 -0.37 -14.61
C LYS A 44 20.89 1.02 -14.89
N SER A 45 21.53 1.77 -15.77
CA SER A 45 21.06 3.10 -16.19
C SER A 45 19.84 3.02 -17.12
N LEU A 46 19.92 2.24 -18.20
CA LEU A 46 18.88 2.18 -19.25
C LEU A 46 17.70 1.27 -18.90
N TYR A 47 17.83 0.41 -17.89
CA TYR A 47 16.78 -0.51 -17.45
C TYR A 47 16.71 -0.60 -15.93
N SER A 48 16.77 0.55 -15.25
CA SER A 48 16.76 0.64 -13.78
C SER A 48 15.58 -0.10 -13.14
N TYR A 49 14.39 -0.01 -13.73
CA TYR A 49 13.18 -0.72 -13.28
C TYR A 49 13.31 -2.25 -13.35
N ILE A 50 14.06 -2.78 -14.33
CA ILE A 50 14.34 -4.23 -14.45
C ILE A 50 15.43 -4.63 -13.48
N TRP A 51 16.45 -3.79 -13.30
CA TRP A 51 17.48 -4.00 -12.29
C TRP A 51 16.86 -4.12 -10.89
N GLU A 52 15.88 -3.27 -10.59
CA GLU A 52 15.11 -3.34 -9.35
C GLU A 52 14.37 -4.69 -9.19
N ASP A 53 13.81 -5.23 -10.28
CA ASP A 53 13.14 -6.54 -10.30
C ASP A 53 14.15 -7.69 -10.06
N ILE A 54 15.39 -7.59 -10.58
CA ILE A 54 16.48 -8.55 -10.28
C ILE A 54 16.83 -8.50 -8.79
N CYS A 55 17.00 -7.30 -8.23
CA CYS A 55 17.29 -7.11 -6.80
C CYS A 55 16.17 -7.69 -5.91
N ALA A 56 14.91 -7.41 -6.24
CA ALA A 56 13.76 -7.91 -5.51
C ALA A 56 13.69 -9.44 -5.52
N LYS A 57 13.93 -10.08 -6.68
CA LYS A 57 14.02 -11.54 -6.78
C LYS A 57 15.12 -12.13 -5.92
N SER A 58 16.31 -11.53 -5.94
CA SER A 58 17.41 -11.97 -5.09
C SER A 58 17.05 -11.90 -3.62
N LYS A 59 16.47 -10.77 -3.18
CA LYS A 59 16.04 -10.58 -1.79
C LYS A 59 15.03 -11.64 -1.37
N GLU A 60 14.00 -11.89 -2.18
CA GLU A 60 12.95 -12.84 -1.83
C GLU A 60 13.46 -14.29 -1.78
N TYR A 61 14.23 -14.75 -2.77
CA TYR A 61 14.72 -16.13 -2.75
C TYR A 61 15.73 -16.38 -1.63
N ASN A 62 16.54 -15.39 -1.27
CA ASN A 62 17.43 -15.47 -0.11
C ASN A 62 16.62 -15.56 1.18
N ARG A 63 15.62 -14.69 1.37
CA ARG A 63 14.69 -14.76 2.52
C ARG A 63 14.00 -16.12 2.62
N MET A 64 13.59 -16.70 1.50
CA MET A 64 12.99 -18.04 1.46
C MET A 64 13.97 -19.13 1.88
N ASP A 65 15.23 -19.07 1.41
CA ASP A 65 16.28 -20.01 1.80
C ASP A 65 16.65 -19.88 3.28
N GLU A 66 16.79 -18.64 3.80
CA GLU A 66 16.98 -18.38 5.23
C GLU A 66 15.82 -18.91 6.08
N GLY A 67 14.59 -18.78 5.57
CA GLY A 67 13.40 -19.35 6.21
C GLY A 67 13.38 -20.87 6.23
N LEU A 68 14.05 -21.54 5.29
CA LEU A 68 14.24 -23.00 5.30
C LEU A 68 15.31 -23.39 6.34
N VAL A 69 16.45 -22.70 6.33
CA VAL A 69 17.55 -22.94 7.28
C VAL A 69 17.09 -22.78 8.72
N ARG A 70 16.34 -21.73 9.04
CA ARG A 70 15.77 -21.51 10.37
C ARG A 70 14.84 -22.63 10.84
N LYS A 71 14.31 -23.45 9.92
CA LYS A 71 13.45 -24.60 10.22
C LYS A 71 14.20 -25.93 10.18
N GLY A 72 15.54 -25.89 10.12
CA GLY A 72 16.39 -27.08 10.02
C GLY A 72 16.43 -27.72 8.63
N PHE A 73 15.92 -27.05 7.58
CA PHE A 73 15.96 -27.56 6.21
C PHE A 73 17.13 -26.96 5.41
N PRO A 74 17.74 -27.71 4.48
CA PRO A 74 18.77 -27.16 3.61
C PRO A 74 18.21 -26.08 2.68
N LYS A 75 19.08 -25.16 2.27
CA LYS A 75 18.77 -24.17 1.21
C LYS A 75 18.32 -24.90 -0.06
N ARG A 76 17.44 -24.27 -0.84
CA ARG A 76 16.81 -24.88 -2.02
C ARG A 76 17.03 -24.04 -3.27
N TYR A 77 16.92 -22.72 -3.17
CA TYR A 77 16.84 -21.86 -4.34
C TYR A 77 18.23 -21.49 -4.82
N TYR A 78 19.12 -21.05 -3.92
CA TYR A 78 20.48 -20.60 -4.22
C TYR A 78 20.47 -19.53 -5.31
N PHE A 79 19.63 -18.52 -5.17
CA PHE A 79 19.59 -17.42 -6.13
C PHE A 79 20.89 -16.60 -6.00
N PRO A 80 21.62 -16.35 -7.11
CA PRO A 80 22.89 -15.62 -7.05
C PRO A 80 22.66 -14.14 -6.71
N SER A 81 23.71 -13.46 -6.21
CA SER A 81 23.63 -12.01 -6.00
C SER A 81 23.22 -11.28 -7.30
N PRO A 82 22.56 -10.10 -7.21
CA PRO A 82 22.06 -9.41 -8.40
C PRO A 82 23.12 -9.16 -9.49
N ASN A 83 24.34 -8.78 -9.08
CA ASN A 83 25.46 -8.58 -10.01
C ASN A 83 25.90 -9.89 -10.66
N ASN A 84 26.01 -10.98 -9.89
CA ASN A 84 26.39 -12.29 -10.42
C ASN A 84 25.30 -12.87 -11.34
N TYR A 85 24.03 -12.61 -11.03
CA TYR A 85 22.91 -12.95 -11.89
C TYR A 85 23.01 -12.23 -13.23
N LEU A 86 23.19 -10.90 -13.21
CA LEU A 86 23.34 -10.08 -14.40
C LEU A 86 24.54 -10.51 -15.25
N LYS A 87 25.70 -10.75 -14.64
CA LYS A 87 26.90 -11.28 -15.30
C LYS A 87 26.61 -12.58 -16.04
N LYS A 88 25.97 -13.54 -15.37
CA LYS A 88 25.65 -14.84 -15.96
C LYS A 88 24.73 -14.74 -17.17
N ILE A 89 23.67 -13.93 -17.09
CA ILE A 89 22.66 -13.83 -18.16
C ILE A 89 23.10 -12.97 -19.34
N SER A 90 24.00 -12.01 -19.12
CA SER A 90 24.47 -11.07 -20.14
C SER A 90 25.66 -11.59 -20.95
N ALA A 91 26.46 -12.52 -20.39
CA ALA A 91 27.65 -13.06 -21.03
C ALA A 91 27.47 -13.52 -22.49
N PRO A 92 26.39 -14.25 -22.87
CA PRO A 92 26.19 -14.64 -24.27
C PRO A 92 26.04 -13.44 -25.20
N GLN A 93 25.33 -12.40 -24.75
CA GLN A 93 25.10 -11.20 -25.54
C GLN A 93 26.38 -10.34 -25.64
N ILE A 94 27.09 -10.17 -24.53
CA ILE A 94 28.38 -9.45 -24.50
C ILE A 94 29.38 -10.10 -25.46
N ASN A 95 29.53 -11.42 -25.38
CA ASN A 95 30.47 -12.16 -26.23
C ASN A 95 30.07 -12.09 -27.71
N LYS A 96 28.78 -12.17 -28.02
CA LYS A 96 28.25 -12.00 -29.38
C LYS A 96 28.61 -10.61 -29.94
N THR A 97 28.37 -9.55 -29.16
CA THR A 97 28.65 -8.17 -29.58
C THR A 97 30.14 -7.92 -29.76
N ARG A 98 30.99 -8.40 -28.84
CA ARG A 98 32.45 -8.28 -29.00
C ARG A 98 32.96 -8.97 -30.25
N LYS A 99 32.48 -10.17 -30.55
CA LYS A 99 32.83 -10.87 -31.80
C LYS A 99 32.44 -10.08 -33.04
N LEU A 100 31.26 -9.46 -33.02
CA LEU A 100 30.82 -8.57 -34.11
C LEU A 100 31.74 -7.36 -34.26
N HIS A 101 32.14 -6.74 -33.15
CA HIS A 101 33.03 -5.57 -33.15
C HIS A 101 34.45 -5.87 -33.67
N LEU A 102 34.88 -7.14 -33.65
CA LEU A 102 36.16 -7.57 -34.20
C LEU A 102 36.12 -7.79 -35.72
N SER A 103 34.94 -7.75 -36.35
CA SER A 103 34.82 -7.94 -37.80
C SER A 103 35.39 -6.73 -38.55
N PRO A 104 36.26 -6.91 -39.57
CA PRO A 104 36.81 -5.80 -40.35
C PRO A 104 35.75 -4.94 -41.06
N SER A 105 34.58 -5.52 -41.34
CA SER A 105 33.44 -4.84 -41.98
C SER A 105 32.55 -4.08 -41.00
N PHE A 106 32.81 -4.16 -39.69
CA PHE A 106 31.97 -3.54 -38.68
C PHE A 106 32.36 -2.07 -38.49
N VAL A 107 31.41 -1.18 -38.77
CA VAL A 107 31.55 0.27 -38.55
C VAL A 107 30.49 0.70 -37.54
N ILE A 108 30.90 1.42 -36.49
CA ILE A 108 29.97 2.06 -35.56
C ILE A 108 29.61 3.45 -36.07
N ASP A 109 28.30 3.70 -36.16
CA ASP A 109 27.74 5.03 -36.29
C ASP A 109 27.50 5.59 -34.88
N GLU A 110 28.40 6.49 -34.46
CA GLU A 110 28.41 7.10 -33.13
C GLU A 110 27.15 7.95 -32.87
N GLU A 111 26.67 8.69 -33.87
CA GLU A 111 25.48 9.53 -33.78
C GLU A 111 24.22 8.67 -33.64
N LYS A 112 24.08 7.66 -34.49
CA LYS A 112 22.97 6.70 -34.38
C LYS A 112 22.99 5.97 -33.04
N ARG A 113 24.16 5.60 -32.54
CA ARG A 113 24.32 4.95 -31.21
C ARG A 113 23.83 5.87 -30.10
N LYS A 114 24.22 7.15 -30.14
CA LYS A 114 23.80 8.17 -29.17
C LYS A 114 22.28 8.37 -29.20
N ILE A 115 21.68 8.49 -30.38
CA ILE A 115 20.23 8.61 -30.55
C ILE A 115 19.49 7.39 -29.98
N ILE A 116 19.96 6.16 -30.27
CA ILE A 116 19.35 4.94 -29.71
C ILE A 116 19.45 4.94 -28.18
N ARG A 117 20.61 5.29 -27.63
CA ARG A 117 20.84 5.35 -26.18
C ARG A 117 19.92 6.36 -25.51
N GLU A 118 19.78 7.56 -26.08
CA GLU A 118 18.90 8.61 -25.57
C GLU A 118 17.43 8.17 -25.59
N ASN A 119 16.98 7.50 -26.64
CA ASN A 119 15.63 6.94 -26.71
C ASN A 119 15.40 5.87 -25.64
N LEU A 120 16.36 4.95 -25.44
CA LEU A 120 16.28 3.95 -24.36
C LEU A 120 16.24 4.59 -22.96
N GLN A 121 16.98 5.68 -22.77
CA GLN A 121 16.98 6.42 -21.51
C GLN A 121 15.63 7.10 -21.26
N LYS A 122 15.04 7.73 -22.28
CA LYS A 122 13.69 8.31 -22.22
C LYS A 122 12.63 7.25 -21.90
N ASP A 123 12.67 6.11 -22.59
CA ASP A 123 11.79 4.96 -22.31
C ASP A 123 11.91 4.46 -20.87
N CYS A 124 13.14 4.41 -20.34
CA CYS A 124 13.38 4.00 -18.97
C CYS A 124 12.74 4.96 -17.97
N ILE A 125 12.95 6.26 -18.16
CA ILE A 125 12.37 7.33 -17.31
C ILE A 125 10.84 7.21 -17.34
N GLN A 126 10.24 7.08 -18.52
CA GLN A 126 8.79 6.94 -18.66
C GLN A 126 8.26 5.71 -17.92
N LYS A 127 8.90 4.54 -18.08
CA LYS A 127 8.47 3.31 -17.39
C LYS A 127 8.61 3.38 -15.87
N VAL A 128 9.67 4.02 -15.38
CA VAL A 128 9.86 4.26 -13.94
C VAL A 128 8.75 5.19 -13.43
N ALA A 129 8.49 6.31 -14.12
CA ALA A 129 7.42 7.23 -13.78
C ALA A 129 6.05 6.54 -13.76
N THR A 130 5.71 5.76 -14.79
CA THR A 130 4.44 5.00 -14.82
C THR A 130 4.31 4.03 -13.66
N ARG A 131 5.39 3.31 -13.30
CA ARG A 131 5.38 2.40 -12.14
C ARG A 131 5.19 3.15 -10.83
N ASN A 132 5.87 4.29 -10.66
CA ASN A 132 5.78 5.12 -9.46
C ASN A 132 4.38 5.74 -9.33
N ASN A 133 3.84 6.30 -10.41
CA ASN A 133 2.49 6.88 -10.41
C ASN A 133 1.44 5.81 -10.06
N LYS A 134 1.55 4.61 -10.66
CA LYS A 134 0.63 3.50 -10.34
C LYS A 134 0.72 3.09 -8.86
N LEU A 135 1.93 3.07 -8.30
CA LEU A 135 2.12 2.77 -6.88
C LEU A 135 1.55 3.88 -6.00
N GLN A 136 1.77 5.14 -6.35
CA GLN A 136 1.20 6.29 -5.64
C GLN A 136 -0.33 6.25 -5.66
N GLU A 137 -0.96 6.04 -6.82
CA GLU A 137 -2.42 5.86 -6.94
C GLU A 137 -2.95 4.74 -6.04
N ASN A 138 -2.25 3.61 -5.99
CA ASN A 138 -2.64 2.48 -5.15
C ASN A 138 -2.51 2.79 -3.65
N LEU A 139 -1.62 3.71 -3.28
CA LEU A 139 -1.32 4.08 -1.90
C LEU A 139 -2.03 5.35 -1.43
N THR A 140 -2.69 6.10 -2.32
CA THR A 140 -3.32 7.40 -2.03
C THR A 140 -4.14 7.39 -0.74
N TYR A 141 -5.04 6.40 -0.61
CA TYR A 141 -5.97 6.30 0.52
C TYR A 141 -5.48 5.35 1.62
N ILE A 142 -4.30 4.75 1.46
CA ILE A 142 -3.77 3.77 2.41
C ILE A 142 -3.22 4.51 3.63
N GLN A 143 -3.52 3.99 4.82
CA GLN A 143 -2.94 4.45 6.07
C GLN A 143 -1.67 3.67 6.41
N PHE A 144 -0.66 4.35 6.95
CA PHE A 144 0.65 3.76 7.27
C PHE A 144 0.87 3.51 8.78
N THR A 145 -0.20 3.54 9.55
CA THR A 145 -0.26 3.21 10.98
C THR A 145 -0.74 1.78 11.23
N THR A 146 -0.59 1.28 12.46
CA THR A 146 -1.23 0.03 12.92
C THR A 146 -2.32 0.35 13.93
N PRO A 147 -3.62 0.25 13.55
CA PRO A 147 -4.70 0.44 14.51
C PRO A 147 -4.60 -0.52 15.69
N GLU A 148 -4.95 -0.06 16.90
CA GLU A 148 -4.90 -0.84 18.14
C GLU A 148 -5.71 -2.16 18.04
N TYR A 149 -6.83 -2.13 17.33
CA TYR A 149 -7.70 -3.30 17.13
C TYR A 149 -7.19 -4.32 16.10
N SER A 150 -6.03 -4.07 15.45
CA SER A 150 -5.52 -4.92 14.36
C SER A 150 -5.34 -6.38 14.77
N ASP A 151 -4.80 -6.62 15.97
CA ASP A 151 -4.58 -7.98 16.47
C ASP A 151 -5.88 -8.72 16.71
N TYR A 152 -6.90 -8.03 17.24
CA TYR A 152 -8.24 -8.59 17.41
C TYR A 152 -8.84 -9.02 16.05
N TYR A 153 -8.74 -8.16 15.03
CA TYR A 153 -9.23 -8.48 13.67
C TYR A 153 -8.51 -9.70 13.09
N ILE A 154 -7.18 -9.75 13.20
CA ILE A 154 -6.37 -10.88 12.72
C ILE A 154 -6.80 -12.18 13.41
N ASP A 155 -7.00 -12.15 14.73
CA ASP A 155 -7.43 -13.31 15.49
C ASP A 155 -8.86 -13.73 15.14
N ALA A 156 -9.78 -12.78 15.01
CA ALA A 156 -11.15 -13.02 14.58
C ALA A 156 -11.20 -13.73 13.22
N TYR A 157 -10.36 -13.34 12.27
CA TYR A 157 -10.24 -14.01 10.97
C TYR A 157 -9.88 -15.50 11.11
N PHE A 158 -8.83 -15.81 11.86
CA PHE A 158 -8.36 -17.20 11.99
C PHE A 158 -9.28 -18.05 12.88
N LYS A 159 -9.94 -17.45 13.88
CA LYS A 159 -11.01 -18.07 14.66
C LYS A 159 -12.18 -18.45 13.75
N SER A 160 -12.75 -17.49 13.03
CA SER A 160 -13.86 -17.71 12.07
C SER A 160 -13.49 -18.79 11.04
N LYS A 161 -12.28 -18.71 10.45
CA LYS A 161 -11.78 -19.73 9.52
C LYS A 161 -11.77 -21.16 10.09
N LYS A 162 -11.55 -21.33 11.40
CA LYS A 162 -11.50 -22.63 12.08
C LYS A 162 -12.88 -23.10 12.52
N SER A 163 -13.67 -22.22 13.15
CA SER A 163 -14.95 -22.57 13.77
C SER A 163 -16.12 -22.52 12.79
N ASN A 164 -16.18 -21.53 11.92
CA ASN A 164 -17.26 -21.32 10.96
C ASN A 164 -16.73 -21.01 9.55
N PRO A 165 -16.19 -22.02 8.82
CA PRO A 165 -15.59 -21.80 7.51
C PRO A 165 -16.60 -21.39 6.41
N ILE A 166 -17.91 -21.48 6.66
CA ILE A 166 -18.97 -21.02 5.75
C ILE A 166 -19.11 -19.50 5.78
N ASP A 167 -18.83 -18.89 6.92
CA ASP A 167 -18.80 -17.44 7.08
C ASP A 167 -17.58 -16.85 6.34
N VAL A 168 -17.79 -16.57 5.05
CA VAL A 168 -16.81 -15.91 4.19
C VAL A 168 -16.88 -14.39 4.36
N ASP A 169 -18.04 -13.86 4.75
CA ASP A 169 -18.34 -12.43 4.81
C ASP A 169 -17.57 -11.75 5.95
N THR A 170 -17.60 -12.30 7.17
CA THR A 170 -16.80 -11.78 8.29
C THR A 170 -15.31 -11.78 7.97
N ARG A 171 -14.83 -12.86 7.35
CA ARG A 171 -13.42 -12.98 6.94
C ARG A 171 -13.07 -12.00 5.83
N TYR A 172 -14.00 -11.71 4.93
CA TYR A 172 -13.81 -10.70 3.91
C TYR A 172 -13.80 -9.29 4.49
N ALA A 173 -14.69 -8.99 5.44
CA ALA A 173 -14.70 -7.72 6.15
C ALA A 173 -13.37 -7.44 6.86
N VAL A 174 -12.78 -8.45 7.54
CA VAL A 174 -11.43 -8.30 8.12
C VAL A 174 -10.37 -8.03 7.05
N LEU A 175 -10.45 -8.68 5.88
CA LEU A 175 -9.50 -8.43 4.80
C LEU A 175 -9.66 -7.03 4.21
N MET A 176 -10.90 -6.56 4.04
CA MET A 176 -11.20 -5.20 3.60
C MET A 176 -10.61 -4.19 4.58
N GLU A 177 -10.79 -4.39 5.88
CA GLU A 177 -10.22 -3.50 6.88
C GLU A 177 -8.69 -3.53 6.86
N ALA A 178 -8.08 -4.72 6.87
CA ALA A 178 -6.62 -4.87 6.78
C ALA A 178 -6.03 -4.29 5.48
N SER A 179 -6.83 -4.16 4.42
CA SER A 179 -6.38 -3.56 3.15
C SER A 179 -6.27 -2.04 3.19
N LYS A 180 -6.89 -1.38 4.17
CA LYS A 180 -6.80 0.07 4.38
C LYS A 180 -5.48 0.48 5.05
N TYR A 181 -4.84 -0.46 5.75
CA TYR A 181 -3.65 -0.21 6.56
C TYR A 181 -2.44 -0.98 6.03
N LYS A 182 -1.39 -0.27 5.63
CA LYS A 182 -0.11 -0.86 5.24
C LYS A 182 0.87 -0.77 6.40
N SER A 183 0.88 -1.81 7.23
CA SER A 183 1.79 -1.95 8.36
C SER A 183 2.46 -3.33 8.39
N PRO A 184 3.52 -3.53 9.20
CA PRO A 184 4.14 -4.85 9.35
C PRO A 184 3.14 -5.94 9.76
N ALA A 185 2.15 -5.61 10.61
CA ALA A 185 1.13 -6.53 11.08
C ALA A 185 0.19 -6.97 9.94
N THR A 186 -0.37 -6.02 9.19
CA THR A 186 -1.29 -6.33 8.08
C THR A 186 -0.58 -7.03 6.93
N ILE A 187 0.65 -6.65 6.59
CA ILE A 187 1.46 -7.34 5.57
C ILE A 187 1.70 -8.80 5.98
N LYS A 188 2.08 -9.05 7.23
CA LYS A 188 2.27 -10.41 7.76
C LYS A 188 0.96 -11.21 7.72
N PHE A 189 -0.16 -10.60 8.10
CA PHE A 189 -1.48 -11.20 8.03
C PHE A 189 -1.88 -11.59 6.61
N LEU A 190 -1.79 -10.67 5.65
CA LEU A 190 -2.14 -10.90 4.25
C LEU A 190 -1.26 -11.99 3.62
N HIS A 191 0.04 -12.06 3.96
CA HIS A 191 0.89 -13.17 3.55
C HIS A 191 0.42 -14.52 4.13
N ARG A 192 -0.01 -14.58 5.40
CA ARG A 192 -0.57 -15.80 6.01
C ARG A 192 -1.86 -16.21 5.31
N VAL A 193 -2.73 -15.26 4.96
CA VAL A 193 -3.97 -15.52 4.23
C VAL A 193 -3.66 -16.05 2.83
N ASN A 194 -2.84 -15.35 2.04
CA ASN A 194 -2.42 -15.81 0.71
C ASN A 194 -1.79 -17.21 0.74
N ALA A 195 -1.02 -17.54 1.79
CA ALA A 195 -0.39 -18.85 1.94
C ALA A 195 -1.36 -19.97 2.35
N SER A 196 -2.36 -19.67 3.18
CA SER A 196 -3.14 -20.69 3.89
C SER A 196 -4.61 -20.76 3.50
N GLU A 197 -5.18 -19.76 2.85
CA GLU A 197 -6.61 -19.68 2.55
C GLU A 197 -7.02 -20.65 1.43
N ARG A 198 -8.19 -21.28 1.63
CA ARG A 198 -8.78 -22.23 0.69
C ARG A 198 -9.75 -21.53 -0.25
N ASN A 199 -10.51 -20.57 0.27
CA ASN A 199 -11.40 -19.76 -0.54
C ASN A 199 -10.58 -18.91 -1.53
N PHE A 200 -10.87 -19.07 -2.83
CA PHE A 200 -10.11 -18.38 -3.87
C PHE A 200 -10.26 -16.86 -3.79
N ASN A 201 -11.47 -16.35 -3.53
CA ASN A 201 -11.77 -14.92 -3.48
C ASN A 201 -10.96 -14.23 -2.38
N LEU A 202 -11.02 -14.76 -1.16
CA LEU A 202 -10.26 -14.23 -0.01
C LEU A 202 -8.74 -14.28 -0.25
N ARG A 203 -8.25 -15.38 -0.82
CA ARG A 203 -6.83 -15.56 -1.11
C ARG A 203 -6.35 -14.62 -2.21
N ASN A 204 -7.14 -14.48 -3.27
CA ASN A 204 -6.86 -13.60 -4.39
C ASN A 204 -6.90 -12.13 -3.96
N PHE A 205 -7.86 -11.76 -3.11
CA PHE A 205 -7.92 -10.45 -2.47
C PHE A 205 -6.61 -10.15 -1.74
N ALA A 206 -6.20 -11.02 -0.80
CA ALA A 206 -4.95 -10.80 -0.05
C ALA A 206 -3.71 -10.73 -0.96
N PHE A 207 -3.67 -11.50 -2.05
CA PHE A 207 -2.63 -11.44 -3.06
C PHE A 207 -2.59 -10.07 -3.76
N LEU A 208 -3.73 -9.58 -4.25
CA LEU A 208 -3.84 -8.29 -4.92
C LEU A 208 -3.54 -7.12 -3.98
N THR A 209 -4.02 -7.16 -2.73
CA THR A 209 -3.71 -6.14 -1.71
C THR A 209 -2.20 -6.02 -1.50
N LEU A 210 -1.49 -7.15 -1.35
CA LEU A 210 -0.03 -7.13 -1.23
C LEU A 210 0.66 -6.51 -2.46
N GLN A 211 0.15 -6.80 -3.67
CA GLN A 211 0.67 -6.16 -4.89
C GLN A 211 0.40 -4.64 -4.92
N ASN A 212 -0.80 -4.23 -4.52
CA ASN A 212 -1.18 -2.81 -4.45
C ASN A 212 -0.35 -2.04 -3.42
N PHE A 213 0.03 -2.70 -2.32
CA PHE A 213 0.99 -2.17 -1.33
C PHE A 213 2.41 -2.03 -1.88
N GLY A 214 2.69 -2.48 -3.11
CA GLY A 214 4.02 -2.46 -3.70
C GLY A 214 4.92 -3.58 -3.18
N ILE A 215 4.37 -4.61 -2.53
CA ILE A 215 5.16 -5.76 -2.09
C ILE A 215 5.58 -6.55 -3.33
N LYS A 216 6.90 -6.61 -3.56
CA LYS A 216 7.48 -7.32 -4.69
C LYS A 216 7.51 -8.83 -4.44
N GLU A 217 7.57 -9.60 -5.53
CA GLU A 217 7.70 -11.06 -5.51
C GLU A 217 6.60 -11.83 -4.76
N VAL A 218 5.41 -11.24 -4.62
CA VAL A 218 4.23 -11.93 -4.11
C VAL A 218 3.78 -12.95 -5.16
N ARG A 219 3.45 -14.18 -4.74
CA ARG A 219 2.98 -15.26 -5.61
C ARG A 219 1.59 -15.72 -5.17
N LEU A 220 0.63 -15.73 -6.08
CA LEU A 220 -0.65 -16.38 -5.83
C LEU A 220 -0.45 -17.89 -5.70
N ARG A 221 -0.86 -18.47 -4.58
CA ARG A 221 -0.79 -19.92 -4.38
C ARG A 221 -1.89 -20.62 -5.18
N LYS A 222 -1.60 -21.83 -5.70
CA LYS A 222 -2.61 -22.65 -6.39
C LYS A 222 -3.69 -23.12 -5.41
N ASN A 223 -4.89 -23.36 -5.92
CA ASN A 223 -5.95 -24.04 -5.16
C ASN A 223 -5.43 -25.34 -4.53
N ARG A 224 -5.86 -25.60 -3.29
CA ARG A 224 -5.54 -26.87 -2.63
C ARG A 224 -6.20 -28.00 -3.42
N LYS A 225 -5.46 -29.09 -3.63
CA LYS A 225 -6.02 -30.32 -4.21
C LYS A 225 -6.80 -31.07 -3.13
N GLY A 226 -7.83 -31.81 -3.53
CA GLY A 226 -8.65 -32.66 -2.65
C GLY A 226 -10.10 -32.18 -2.52
N LYS A 227 -10.85 -32.81 -1.60
CA LYS A 227 -12.27 -32.51 -1.34
C LYS A 227 -12.44 -31.04 -0.95
N LYS A 228 -13.40 -30.36 -1.60
CA LYS A 228 -13.82 -29.00 -1.24
C LYS A 228 -14.50 -29.01 0.13
N ARG A 229 -14.29 -27.96 0.91
CA ARG A 229 -14.96 -27.73 2.19
C ARG A 229 -16.05 -26.67 2.00
N PRO A 230 -17.06 -26.65 2.89
CA PRO A 230 -18.02 -25.55 2.95
C PRO A 230 -17.29 -24.20 3.02
N GLY A 231 -17.77 -23.21 2.27
CA GLY A 231 -17.16 -21.89 2.15
C GLY A 231 -15.98 -21.77 1.18
N ASP A 232 -15.41 -22.86 0.63
CA ASP A 232 -14.27 -22.78 -0.31
C ASP A 232 -14.64 -22.05 -1.63
N THR A 233 -15.92 -22.10 -2.03
CA THR A 233 -16.42 -21.55 -3.30
C THR A 233 -17.41 -20.39 -3.13
N VAL A 234 -17.75 -20.05 -1.88
CA VAL A 234 -18.69 -18.97 -1.59
C VAL A 234 -18.01 -17.63 -1.91
N ALA A 235 -18.70 -16.78 -2.66
CA ALA A 235 -18.27 -15.41 -2.88
C ALA A 235 -18.69 -14.58 -1.67
N PRO A 236 -17.80 -13.72 -1.11
CA PRO A 236 -18.21 -12.84 -0.04
C PRO A 236 -19.23 -11.81 -0.52
N LEU A 237 -20.19 -11.50 0.34
CA LEU A 237 -20.99 -10.30 0.23
C LEU A 237 -20.11 -9.08 0.48
N LYS A 238 -20.37 -8.02 -0.28
CA LYS A 238 -19.64 -6.76 -0.18
C LYS A 238 -20.54 -5.73 0.47
N ILE A 239 -19.94 -4.91 1.31
CA ILE A 239 -20.57 -3.75 1.92
C ILE A 239 -20.35 -2.58 0.95
N GLU A 240 -21.37 -2.16 0.21
CA GLU A 240 -21.27 -1.16 -0.86
C GLU A 240 -22.25 0.01 -0.71
N THR A 241 -23.20 -0.06 0.22
CA THR A 241 -24.15 1.03 0.51
C THR A 241 -24.04 1.51 1.96
N PRO A 242 -24.56 2.72 2.28
CA PRO A 242 -24.67 3.17 3.66
C PRO A 242 -25.52 2.23 4.54
N ASP A 243 -26.54 1.61 3.95
CA ASP A 243 -27.46 0.71 4.66
C ASP A 243 -26.73 -0.58 5.05
N ASP A 244 -26.01 -1.21 4.11
CA ASP A 244 -25.19 -2.40 4.40
C ASP A 244 -24.15 -2.12 5.49
N LEU A 245 -23.55 -0.93 5.44
CA LEU A 245 -22.51 -0.54 6.39
C LEU A 245 -23.11 -0.32 7.78
N LEU A 246 -24.25 0.37 7.86
CA LEU A 246 -24.93 0.61 9.12
C LEU A 246 -25.38 -0.70 9.76
N ASP A 247 -25.95 -1.61 8.97
CA ASP A 247 -26.32 -2.96 9.42
C ASP A 247 -25.09 -3.73 9.93
N PHE A 248 -23.95 -3.61 9.23
CA PHE A 248 -22.71 -4.24 9.67
C PHE A 248 -22.18 -3.63 10.98
N ILE A 249 -22.24 -2.31 11.13
CA ILE A 249 -21.82 -1.61 12.36
C ILE A 249 -22.60 -2.10 13.57
N TYR A 250 -23.93 -2.21 13.46
CA TYR A 250 -24.76 -2.62 14.59
C TYR A 250 -24.67 -4.11 14.92
N ASN A 251 -24.45 -4.97 13.92
CA ASN A 251 -24.52 -6.43 14.10
C ASN A 251 -23.16 -7.13 14.20
N SER A 252 -22.04 -6.41 13.99
CA SER A 252 -20.70 -7.01 13.95
C SER A 252 -19.86 -6.68 15.19
N GLN A 253 -19.38 -7.71 15.87
CA GLN A 253 -18.40 -7.54 16.96
C GLN A 253 -17.10 -6.88 16.47
N LEU A 254 -16.75 -7.00 15.18
CA LEU A 254 -15.58 -6.33 14.62
C LEU A 254 -15.73 -4.80 14.74
N GLU A 255 -16.89 -4.27 14.34
CA GLU A 255 -17.14 -2.84 14.34
C GLU A 255 -17.25 -2.27 15.77
N GLN A 256 -17.77 -3.04 16.73
CA GLN A 256 -17.79 -2.64 18.14
C GLN A 256 -16.39 -2.46 18.75
N THR A 257 -15.38 -3.17 18.24
CA THR A 257 -13.98 -3.03 18.69
C THR A 257 -13.21 -1.98 17.92
N LYS A 258 -13.81 -1.41 16.88
CA LYS A 258 -13.14 -0.47 15.98
C LYS A 258 -13.06 0.89 16.65
N MET A 259 -11.86 1.47 16.66
CA MET A 259 -11.62 2.78 17.25
C MET A 259 -10.59 3.57 16.44
N TYR A 260 -10.82 4.87 16.31
CA TYR A 260 -9.90 5.81 15.68
C TYR A 260 -9.31 6.74 16.72
N ASP A 261 -8.07 7.14 16.51
CA ASP A 261 -7.43 8.13 17.37
C ASP A 261 -8.01 9.52 17.09
N LEU A 262 -8.27 9.82 15.81
CA LEU A 262 -8.65 11.16 15.38
C LEU A 262 -9.67 11.15 14.25
N PHE A 263 -10.81 11.81 14.46
CA PHE A 263 -11.78 12.13 13.42
C PHE A 263 -11.39 13.44 12.73
N LEU A 264 -11.31 13.46 11.40
CA LEU A 264 -11.03 14.69 10.65
C LEU A 264 -12.33 15.30 10.10
N SER A 265 -12.86 16.30 10.79
CA SER A 265 -14.02 17.09 10.34
C SER A 265 -13.54 18.14 9.35
N HIS A 266 -13.97 18.03 8.09
CA HIS A 266 -13.42 18.82 6.99
C HIS A 266 -14.43 19.04 5.85
N SER A 267 -14.15 20.01 4.98
CA SER A 267 -14.92 20.17 3.75
C SER A 267 -14.50 19.16 2.71
N SER A 268 -15.48 18.57 2.02
CA SER A 268 -15.22 17.60 0.95
C SER A 268 -14.46 18.19 -0.26
N LEU A 269 -14.31 19.51 -0.33
CA LEU A 269 -13.51 20.22 -1.33
C LEU A 269 -12.00 20.21 -1.02
N ASP A 270 -11.60 19.94 0.23
CA ASP A 270 -10.21 20.04 0.70
C ASP A 270 -9.43 18.72 0.58
N SER A 271 -9.84 17.83 -0.33
CA SER A 271 -9.31 16.46 -0.41
C SER A 271 -7.79 16.36 -0.54
N ALA A 272 -7.14 17.30 -1.25
CA ALA A 272 -5.68 17.32 -1.41
C ALA A 272 -4.96 17.61 -0.08
N LEU A 273 -5.39 18.66 0.62
CA LEU A 273 -4.89 19.01 1.96
C LEU A 273 -5.05 17.83 2.93
N LEU A 274 -6.21 17.17 2.92
CA LEU A 274 -6.49 16.04 3.81
C LEU A 274 -5.60 14.83 3.56
N LEU A 275 -5.23 14.56 2.30
CA LEU A 275 -4.28 13.49 1.98
C LEU A 275 -2.87 13.77 2.51
N GLU A 276 -2.43 15.04 2.44
CA GLU A 276 -1.15 15.47 3.01
C GLU A 276 -1.16 15.39 4.53
N MET A 277 -2.20 15.93 5.18
CA MET A 277 -2.37 15.86 6.64
C MET A 277 -2.42 14.41 7.13
N LYS A 278 -3.14 13.52 6.45
CA LYS A 278 -3.17 12.08 6.77
C LYS A 278 -1.77 11.48 6.77
N ALA A 279 -0.93 11.83 5.79
CA ALA A 279 0.43 11.31 5.71
C ALA A 279 1.28 11.76 6.91
N VAL A 280 1.15 13.03 7.32
CA VAL A 280 1.80 13.57 8.51
C VAL A 280 1.30 12.88 9.78
N LEU A 281 -0.02 12.79 9.97
CA LEU A 281 -0.64 12.16 11.15
C LEU A 281 -0.25 10.68 11.29
N ASN A 282 -0.26 9.92 10.18
CA ASN A 282 0.17 8.54 10.19
C ASN A 282 1.67 8.37 10.49
N SER A 283 2.51 9.39 10.21
CA SER A 283 3.94 9.35 10.55
C SER A 283 4.20 9.42 12.05
N ASP A 284 3.24 9.99 12.80
CA ASP A 284 3.17 9.99 14.26
C ASP A 284 2.29 8.83 14.81
N ASP A 285 2.03 7.81 13.98
CA ASP A 285 1.22 6.63 14.30
C ASP A 285 -0.20 6.94 14.82
N ILE A 286 -0.82 8.00 14.29
CA ILE A 286 -2.22 8.36 14.56
C ILE A 286 -3.13 7.69 13.52
N ASN A 287 -4.08 6.86 13.99
CA ASN A 287 -5.13 6.26 13.15
C ASN A 287 -6.28 7.24 12.94
N VAL A 288 -6.43 7.71 11.70
CA VAL A 288 -7.41 8.75 11.36
C VAL A 288 -8.67 8.16 10.74
N TYR A 289 -9.81 8.80 10.99
CA TYR A 289 -11.03 8.59 10.23
C TYR A 289 -11.29 9.75 9.27
N VAL A 290 -11.52 9.40 8.00
CA VAL A 290 -12.01 10.30 6.95
C VAL A 290 -13.05 9.52 6.17
N ASP A 291 -14.28 10.01 6.07
CA ASP A 291 -15.42 9.32 5.46
C ASP A 291 -15.14 8.75 4.06
N TRP A 292 -14.62 9.56 3.12
CA TRP A 292 -14.30 9.14 1.75
C TRP A 292 -13.00 8.34 1.60
N VAL A 293 -12.26 8.12 2.69
CA VAL A 293 -11.08 7.25 2.74
C VAL A 293 -11.44 5.93 3.41
N SER A 294 -11.94 6.02 4.64
CA SER A 294 -12.19 4.90 5.54
C SER A 294 -13.38 4.07 5.10
N ASP A 295 -14.48 4.70 4.68
CA ASP A 295 -15.74 4.04 4.30
C ASP A 295 -16.13 4.32 2.84
N ARG A 296 -15.12 4.60 1.99
CA ARG A 296 -15.21 4.96 0.57
C ARG A 296 -16.18 4.12 -0.27
N ASN A 297 -16.24 2.81 0.00
CA ASN A 297 -17.09 1.91 -0.77
C ASN A 297 -18.58 2.15 -0.51
N SER A 298 -18.93 2.52 0.72
CA SER A 298 -20.31 2.66 1.19
C SER A 298 -20.77 4.11 1.24
N LEU A 299 -19.88 5.05 1.57
CA LEU A 299 -20.17 6.48 1.68
C LEU A 299 -19.81 7.24 0.39
N LYS A 300 -20.39 6.82 -0.73
CA LYS A 300 -20.26 7.55 -1.98
C LYS A 300 -21.21 8.76 -1.99
N ARG A 301 -20.78 9.89 -2.57
CA ARG A 301 -21.56 11.14 -2.54
C ARG A 301 -22.96 10.96 -3.15
N GLU A 302 -23.05 10.19 -4.22
CA GLU A 302 -24.31 9.86 -4.90
C GLU A 302 -25.26 8.97 -4.07
N LEU A 303 -24.78 8.36 -2.99
CA LEU A 303 -25.57 7.51 -2.08
C LEU A 303 -25.91 8.20 -0.75
N THR A 304 -25.61 9.50 -0.61
CA THR A 304 -25.81 10.23 0.64
C THR A 304 -27.28 10.18 1.07
N ASN A 305 -27.55 9.60 2.24
CA ASN A 305 -28.90 9.42 2.78
C ASN A 305 -28.91 9.57 4.31
N VAL A 306 -30.07 9.33 4.95
CA VAL A 306 -30.21 9.39 6.41
C VAL A 306 -29.26 8.43 7.12
N ASN A 307 -29.01 7.25 6.54
CA ASN A 307 -28.09 6.28 7.11
C ASN A 307 -26.63 6.71 6.97
N THR A 308 -26.26 7.55 6.00
CA THR A 308 -24.95 8.23 5.96
C THR A 308 -24.72 9.03 7.24
N ALA A 309 -25.69 9.82 7.68
CA ALA A 309 -25.59 10.58 8.93
C ALA A 309 -25.44 9.67 10.15
N LYS A 310 -26.18 8.55 10.20
CA LYS A 310 -26.05 7.57 11.29
C LYS A 310 -24.67 6.90 11.30
N VAL A 311 -24.13 6.54 10.13
CA VAL A 311 -22.76 6.00 10.03
C VAL A 311 -21.76 7.02 10.56
N ILE A 312 -21.87 8.30 10.18
CA ILE A 312 -20.98 9.36 10.70
C ILE A 312 -21.08 9.48 12.23
N ILE A 313 -22.29 9.42 12.79
CA ILE A 313 -22.50 9.38 14.25
C ILE A 313 -21.74 8.22 14.90
N GLU A 314 -21.86 6.99 14.38
CA GLU A 314 -21.16 5.83 14.93
C GLU A 314 -19.64 5.98 14.84
N ARG A 315 -19.15 6.63 13.78
CA ARG A 315 -17.71 6.89 13.58
C ARG A 315 -17.18 7.99 14.49
N LEU A 316 -17.99 9.02 14.76
CA LEU A 316 -17.72 10.01 15.81
C LEU A 316 -17.64 9.33 17.18
N ASN A 317 -18.63 8.48 17.53
CA ASN A 317 -18.62 7.71 18.78
C ASN A 317 -17.39 6.79 18.92
N SER A 318 -16.88 6.29 17.78
CA SER A 318 -15.70 5.42 17.73
C SER A 318 -14.37 6.19 17.64
N SER A 319 -14.35 7.51 17.85
CA SER A 319 -13.14 8.35 17.74
C SER A 319 -12.76 8.98 19.08
N LYS A 320 -11.48 8.90 19.46
CA LYS A 320 -10.99 9.47 20.73
C LYS A 320 -11.01 11.01 20.76
N ALA A 321 -10.72 11.63 19.62
CA ALA A 321 -10.70 13.08 19.45
C ALA A 321 -11.20 13.50 18.07
N LEU A 322 -11.54 14.79 17.92
CA LEU A 322 -11.90 15.42 16.67
C LEU A 322 -10.95 16.58 16.35
N LEU A 323 -10.42 16.59 15.14
CA LEU A 323 -9.71 17.71 14.55
C LEU A 323 -10.65 18.41 13.56
N TYR A 324 -11.05 19.63 13.89
CA TYR A 324 -11.80 20.49 12.98
C TYR A 324 -10.82 21.24 12.08
N ILE A 325 -10.94 21.05 10.77
CA ILE A 325 -10.08 21.70 9.79
C ILE A 325 -10.82 22.90 9.22
N HIS A 326 -10.40 24.10 9.62
CA HIS A 326 -11.05 25.34 9.25
C HIS A 326 -10.44 25.94 7.98
N THR A 327 -11.14 25.76 6.87
CA THR A 327 -10.84 26.36 5.56
C THR A 327 -12.00 27.26 5.11
N SER A 328 -11.77 28.07 4.09
CA SER A 328 -12.79 28.83 3.38
C SER A 328 -13.90 27.91 2.86
N ALA A 329 -13.55 26.68 2.44
CA ALA A 329 -14.53 25.68 2.01
C ALA A 329 -15.32 25.06 3.18
N SER A 330 -14.74 25.03 4.39
CA SER A 330 -15.42 24.51 5.59
C SER A 330 -16.57 25.41 6.04
N LEU A 331 -16.46 26.73 5.85
CA LEU A 331 -17.50 27.73 6.17
C LEU A 331 -18.84 27.44 5.47
N TYR A 332 -18.78 26.91 4.24
CA TYR A 332 -19.97 26.58 3.47
C TYR A 332 -20.46 25.13 3.66
N SER A 333 -19.75 24.32 4.45
CA SER A 333 -20.14 22.94 4.70
C SER A 333 -21.23 22.87 5.75
N LYS A 334 -22.33 22.17 5.44
CA LYS A 334 -23.38 21.86 6.42
C LYS A 334 -23.00 20.73 7.37
N TRP A 335 -22.03 19.90 6.98
CA TRP A 335 -21.62 18.70 7.74
C TRP A 335 -20.65 19.06 8.86
N THR A 336 -19.62 19.88 8.59
CA THR A 336 -18.57 20.13 9.59
C THR A 336 -19.08 20.78 10.88
N PRO A 337 -20.00 21.78 10.87
CA PRO A 337 -20.51 22.35 12.12
C PRO A 337 -21.44 21.38 12.86
N TRP A 338 -22.14 20.51 12.12
CA TRP A 338 -22.99 19.47 12.69
C TRP A 338 -22.16 18.37 13.38
N GLU A 339 -21.11 17.89 12.73
CA GLU A 339 -20.13 16.93 13.29
C GLU A 339 -19.49 17.50 14.56
N LEU A 340 -19.03 18.75 14.50
CA LEU A 340 -18.46 19.48 15.63
C LEU A 340 -19.46 19.58 16.80
N GLY A 341 -20.70 20.02 16.52
CA GLY A 341 -21.73 20.17 17.55
C GLY A 341 -22.11 18.84 18.20
N TYR A 342 -22.23 17.77 17.41
CA TYR A 342 -22.50 16.43 17.93
C TYR A 342 -21.36 15.95 18.83
N PHE A 343 -20.11 16.05 18.37
CA PHE A 343 -18.95 15.58 19.13
C PHE A 343 -18.69 16.43 20.38
N HIS A 344 -18.99 17.74 20.34
CA HIS A 344 -18.96 18.62 21.51
C HIS A 344 -19.92 18.14 22.59
N ALA A 345 -21.14 17.74 22.21
CA ALA A 345 -22.14 17.23 23.15
C ALA A 345 -21.70 15.93 23.84
N LEU A 346 -20.81 15.14 23.22
CA LEU A 346 -20.21 13.94 23.82
C LEU A 346 -19.13 14.25 24.87
N LYS A 347 -18.73 15.53 25.03
CA LYS A 347 -17.65 15.99 25.94
C LYS A 347 -16.28 15.36 25.64
N ASN A 348 -16.01 15.12 24.36
CA ASN A 348 -14.74 14.57 23.90
C ASN A 348 -13.71 15.67 23.56
N LYS A 349 -12.47 15.27 23.30
CA LYS A 349 -11.35 16.15 22.96
C LYS A 349 -11.51 16.74 21.55
N ILE A 350 -11.63 18.07 21.46
CA ILE A 350 -11.74 18.80 20.18
C ILE A 350 -10.58 19.78 20.06
N CYS A 351 -10.00 19.89 18.87
CA CYS A 351 -9.01 20.90 18.53
C CYS A 351 -9.24 21.41 17.10
N VAL A 352 -8.73 22.61 16.80
CA VAL A 352 -8.96 23.30 15.52
C VAL A 352 -7.65 23.58 14.81
N TYR A 353 -7.56 23.21 13.53
CA TYR A 353 -6.42 23.53 12.66
C TYR A 353 -6.82 24.57 11.62
N TYR A 354 -6.00 25.61 11.49
CA TYR A 354 -6.15 26.72 10.55
C TYR A 354 -5.05 26.63 9.48
N PRO A 355 -5.24 25.87 8.39
CA PRO A 355 -4.25 25.73 7.31
C PRO A 355 -4.03 27.01 6.50
N GLU A 356 -4.97 27.95 6.54
CA GLU A 356 -4.93 29.21 5.80
C GLU A 356 -5.40 30.38 6.68
N MET A 357 -5.02 31.60 6.31
CA MET A 357 -5.45 32.81 7.00
C MET A 357 -6.88 33.17 6.57
N ILE A 358 -7.81 33.12 7.52
CA ILE A 358 -9.23 33.43 7.31
C ILE A 358 -9.62 34.54 8.28
N GLU A 359 -10.20 35.62 7.76
CA GLU A 359 -10.63 36.77 8.56
C GLU A 359 -11.90 36.47 9.36
N GLU A 360 -12.81 35.66 8.79
CA GLU A 360 -14.07 35.28 9.41
C GLU A 360 -13.94 33.93 10.13
N ILE A 361 -13.55 33.98 11.42
CA ILE A 361 -13.54 32.82 12.29
C ILE A 361 -14.87 32.80 13.07
N PRO A 362 -15.72 31.76 12.91
CA PRO A 362 -16.91 31.63 13.71
C PRO A 362 -16.58 31.63 15.22
N PRO A 363 -17.22 32.45 16.06
CA PRO A 363 -16.84 32.60 17.47
C PRO A 363 -16.87 31.30 18.28
N TYR A 364 -17.72 30.35 17.89
CA TYR A 364 -17.79 29.04 18.55
C TYR A 364 -16.53 28.18 18.35
N LEU A 365 -15.65 28.50 17.39
CA LEU A 365 -14.39 27.80 17.22
C LEU A 365 -13.32 28.26 18.22
N GLU A 366 -13.46 29.47 18.77
CA GLU A 366 -12.48 30.06 19.68
C GLU A 366 -12.44 29.39 21.06
N ILE A 367 -13.45 28.57 21.39
CA ILE A 367 -13.51 27.83 22.66
C ILE A 367 -12.62 26.58 22.65
N TYR A 368 -12.04 26.23 21.51
CA TYR A 368 -11.25 25.01 21.35
C TYR A 368 -9.75 25.33 21.21
N PRO A 369 -8.88 24.45 21.72
CA PRO A 369 -7.44 24.61 21.55
C PRO A 369 -7.04 24.56 20.07
N THR A 370 -6.06 25.38 19.71
CA THR A 370 -5.56 25.47 18.34
C THR A 370 -4.45 24.47 18.09
N VAL A 371 -4.35 24.01 16.84
CA VAL A 371 -3.32 23.09 16.37
C VAL A 371 -2.36 23.84 15.44
N SER A 372 -1.07 23.62 15.62
CA SER A 372 -0.01 24.12 14.75
C SER A 372 0.78 22.96 14.15
N LEU A 373 1.25 23.13 12.91
CA LEU A 373 2.14 22.18 12.24
C LEU A 373 3.57 22.71 12.32
N MET A 374 4.42 22.07 13.13
CA MET A 374 5.82 22.45 13.31
C MET A 374 6.72 21.26 13.01
N GLU A 375 7.76 21.47 12.20
CA GLU A 375 8.74 20.43 11.84
C GLU A 375 8.11 19.13 11.31
N GLY A 376 6.95 19.22 10.65
CA GLY A 376 6.22 18.06 10.14
C GLY A 376 5.47 17.26 11.21
N ARG A 377 5.15 17.86 12.36
CA ARG A 377 4.33 17.26 13.42
C ARG A 377 3.26 18.24 13.92
N PHE A 378 2.14 17.70 14.35
CA PHE A 378 1.05 18.51 14.88
C PHE A 378 1.19 18.68 16.39
N PHE A 379 1.03 19.92 16.86
CA PHE A 379 1.04 20.29 18.28
C PHE A 379 -0.24 21.01 18.63
N VAL A 380 -0.80 20.68 19.79
CA VAL A 380 -1.99 21.33 20.36
C VAL A 380 -1.53 22.33 21.40
N LYS A 381 -2.02 23.57 21.31
CA LYS A 381 -1.84 24.58 22.35
C LYS A 381 -2.91 24.39 23.41
N ASP A 382 -2.54 23.90 24.58
CA ASP A 382 -3.48 23.70 25.68
C ASP A 382 -3.93 25.02 26.33
N ASP A 383 -4.88 24.96 27.26
CA ASP A 383 -5.43 26.12 27.97
C ASP A 383 -4.36 26.89 28.79
N SER A 384 -3.22 26.25 29.09
CA SER A 384 -2.07 26.89 29.77
C SER A 384 -1.12 27.60 28.80
N GLY A 385 -1.38 27.49 27.49
CA GLY A 385 -0.55 28.01 26.42
C GLY A 385 0.65 27.12 26.08
N LYS A 386 0.76 25.93 26.68
CA LYS A 386 1.83 24.98 26.41
C LYS A 386 1.50 24.16 25.16
N GLU A 387 2.51 23.95 24.33
CA GLU A 387 2.40 23.09 23.15
C GLU A 387 2.68 21.63 23.54
N VAL A 388 1.74 20.75 23.21
CA VAL A 388 1.82 19.30 23.45
C VAL A 388 1.68 18.58 22.11
N ASN A 389 2.44 17.51 21.89
CA ASN A 389 2.31 16.74 20.66
C ASN A 389 0.88 16.18 20.53
N LEU A 390 0.31 16.22 19.33
CA LEU A 390 -1.08 15.81 19.11
C LEU A 390 -1.35 14.36 19.52
N LYS A 391 -0.41 13.43 19.30
CA LYS A 391 -0.57 12.03 19.74
C LYS A 391 -0.69 11.93 21.25
N GLU A 392 0.19 12.64 21.98
CA GLU A 392 0.16 12.69 23.45
C GLU A 392 -1.12 13.36 23.98
N TRP A 393 -1.58 14.41 23.29
CA TRP A 393 -2.81 15.10 23.65
C TRP A 393 -4.05 14.23 23.45
N ILE A 394 -4.10 13.39 22.40
CA ILE A 394 -5.22 12.45 22.16
C ILE A 394 -5.31 11.43 23.31
N GLY A 395 -4.19 10.82 23.70
CA GLY A 395 -4.14 9.77 24.73
C GLY A 395 -3.79 8.40 24.17
#